data_AF-A0AAU8DLX1-F1
#
_entry.id   AF-A0AAU8DLX1-F1
#
_cell.length_a   1.000
_cell.length_b   1.000
_cell.length_c   1.000
_cell.angle_alpha   90.00
_cell.angle_beta   90.00
_cell.angle_gamma   90.00
#
_symmetry.space_group_name_H-M   'P 1'
#
loop_
_entity.id
_entity.type
_entity.pdbx_description
1 polymer ?
#
loop_
_entity_poly.entity_id
_entity_poly.type
_entity_poly.pdbx_seq_one_letter_code
_entity_poly.pdbx_strand_id
1 'polypeptide(L)'
;MTTGGARWDPDEIDRRFEDIVSGIDLSDSGPDRVARPRDGATSGDDDVPAPPIPSDPWSTTMPPVPSELLSNDELLSDDELRRRRQAQRRAERRERRADEVADLAAQNARKEAEYAQDEEHFVPPDPPPFPRPRVRTMIAVLVMLLALALVVGPNILNVSANTVLVLAIAMFVGGGALLIDGMRSRRGDDEADGWDDGSRL
;
A
#
# COMPACT_ATOMS: atom_id res chain seq x y z
N MET A 1 43.72 13.93 -8.07
CA MET A 1 42.53 13.46 -7.32
C MET A 1 41.36 13.50 -8.28
N THR A 2 41.03 12.36 -8.88
CA THR A 2 39.96 12.20 -9.86
C THR A 2 38.98 11.18 -9.30
N THR A 3 37.79 11.65 -8.95
CA THR A 3 36.64 10.86 -8.50
C THR A 3 36.10 10.06 -9.68
N GLY A 4 36.44 8.76 -9.72
CA GLY A 4 35.88 7.83 -10.69
C GLY A 4 34.44 7.49 -10.31
N GLY A 5 33.48 7.96 -11.11
CA GLY A 5 32.10 7.51 -11.02
C GLY A 5 32.01 6.04 -11.42
N ALA A 6 31.61 5.17 -10.48
CA ALA A 6 31.37 3.77 -10.75
C ALA A 6 30.18 3.64 -11.72
N ARG A 7 30.48 3.32 -12.97
CA ARG A 7 29.49 2.89 -13.95
C ARG A 7 29.08 1.48 -13.57
N TRP A 8 27.88 1.33 -13.02
CA TRP A 8 27.32 0.03 -12.68
C TRP A 8 27.14 -0.81 -13.94
N ASP A 9 27.61 -2.06 -13.89
CA ASP A 9 27.50 -3.03 -14.97
C ASP A 9 26.14 -3.74 -14.89
N PRO A 10 25.31 -3.74 -15.95
CA PRO A 10 24.02 -4.42 -15.96
C PRO A 10 24.12 -5.90 -15.57
N ASP A 11 25.19 -6.57 -16.00
CA ASP A 11 25.43 -7.99 -15.73
C ASP A 11 25.77 -8.28 -14.25
N GLU A 12 26.21 -7.26 -13.50
CA GLU A 12 26.41 -7.36 -12.05
C GLU A 12 25.08 -7.19 -11.30
N ILE A 13 24.22 -6.29 -11.77
CA ILE A 13 22.89 -6.06 -11.19
C ILE A 13 22.04 -7.32 -11.33
N ASP A 14 22.04 -7.92 -12.53
CA ASP A 14 21.25 -9.13 -12.80
C ASP A 14 21.69 -10.30 -11.91
N ARG A 15 23.00 -10.51 -11.75
CA ARG A 15 23.52 -11.55 -10.84
C ARG A 15 23.15 -11.31 -9.37
N ARG A 16 23.25 -10.07 -8.89
CA ARG A 16 22.88 -9.73 -7.50
C ARG A 16 21.38 -9.87 -7.26
N PHE A 17 20.58 -9.50 -8.25
CA PHE A 17 19.13 -9.63 -8.17
C PHE A 17 18.72 -11.11 -8.20
N GLU A 18 19.34 -11.92 -9.05
CA GLU A 18 19.09 -13.36 -9.12
C GLU A 18 19.49 -14.09 -7.82
N ASP A 19 20.58 -13.68 -7.16
CA ASP A 19 20.98 -14.16 -5.84
C ASP A 19 19.93 -13.81 -4.75
N ILE A 20 19.41 -12.57 -4.76
CA ILE A 20 18.36 -12.15 -3.83
C ILE A 20 17.05 -12.92 -4.06
N VAL A 21 16.64 -13.11 -5.31
CA VAL A 21 15.37 -13.77 -5.67
C VAL A 21 15.44 -15.28 -5.45
N SER A 22 16.57 -15.91 -5.78
CA SER A 22 16.76 -17.35 -5.58
C SER A 22 16.83 -17.75 -4.10
N GLY A 23 17.21 -16.82 -3.21
CA GLY A 23 17.14 -17.01 -1.76
C GLY A 23 15.73 -16.89 -1.15
N ILE A 24 14.74 -16.39 -1.90
CA ILE A 24 13.35 -16.29 -1.43
C ILE A 24 12.62 -17.57 -1.82
N ASP A 25 12.58 -18.51 -0.87
CA ASP A 25 11.77 -19.73 -0.99
C ASP A 25 10.27 -19.37 -0.95
N LEU A 26 9.71 -19.09 -2.13
CA LEU A 26 8.28 -18.81 -2.33
C LEU A 26 7.39 -20.06 -2.12
N SER A 27 7.96 -21.22 -1.79
CA SER A 27 7.20 -22.46 -1.61
C SER A 27 6.48 -22.57 -0.26
N ASP A 28 6.77 -21.70 0.72
CA ASP A 28 6.14 -21.72 2.06
C ASP A 28 4.96 -20.72 2.23
N SER A 29 4.55 -20.04 1.15
CA SER A 29 3.44 -19.06 1.16
C SER A 29 2.14 -19.66 0.61
N GLY A 30 1.67 -20.75 1.20
CA GLY A 30 0.35 -21.32 0.89
C GLY A 30 -0.81 -20.46 1.43
N PRO A 31 -1.94 -20.32 0.71
CA PRO A 31 -3.07 -19.47 1.10
C PRO A 31 -3.93 -19.97 2.28
N ASP A 32 -3.49 -20.98 3.05
CA ASP A 32 -4.32 -21.70 4.03
C ASP A 32 -4.35 -21.12 5.45
N ARG A 33 -3.93 -19.86 5.66
CA ARG A 33 -4.07 -19.19 6.97
C ARG A 33 -5.06 -18.03 6.94
N VAL A 34 -6.32 -18.35 6.65
CA VAL A 34 -7.45 -17.55 7.14
C VAL A 34 -8.22 -18.42 8.12
N ALA A 35 -7.73 -18.47 9.36
CA ALA A 35 -8.49 -18.97 10.49
C ALA A 35 -9.70 -18.03 10.69
N ARG A 36 -10.87 -18.44 10.20
CA ARG A 36 -12.14 -17.81 10.58
C ARG A 36 -12.34 -18.02 12.09
N PRO A 37 -12.61 -16.97 12.88
CA PRO A 37 -13.08 -17.12 14.24
C PRO A 37 -14.37 -17.95 14.23
N ARG A 38 -14.34 -19.09 14.91
CA ARG A 38 -15.51 -19.90 15.18
C ARG A 38 -16.17 -19.31 16.42
N ASP A 39 -17.02 -18.33 16.21
CA ASP A 39 -17.84 -17.77 17.28
C ASP A 39 -18.83 -18.82 17.75
N GLY A 40 -18.82 -19.03 19.07
CA GLY A 40 -19.67 -19.99 19.75
C GLY A 40 -21.08 -19.45 20.01
N ALA A 41 -21.97 -20.42 20.21
CA ALA A 41 -23.25 -20.34 20.91
C ALA A 41 -24.37 -19.52 20.26
N THR A 42 -25.33 -20.22 19.67
CA THR A 42 -26.69 -20.33 20.25
C THR A 42 -27.32 -21.65 19.79
N SER A 43 -27.43 -22.61 20.71
CA SER A 43 -28.43 -23.67 20.62
C SER A 43 -29.75 -23.02 21.03
N GLY A 44 -30.61 -22.73 20.05
CA GLY A 44 -31.95 -22.22 20.26
C GLY A 44 -32.85 -22.94 19.28
N ASP A 45 -33.67 -23.83 19.82
CA ASP A 45 -34.78 -24.47 19.11
C ASP A 45 -35.70 -23.41 18.52
N ASP A 46 -35.78 -23.33 17.20
CA ASP A 46 -36.87 -22.68 16.49
C ASP A 46 -37.21 -23.54 15.25
N ASP A 47 -38.25 -24.37 15.39
CA ASP A 47 -38.97 -25.00 14.29
C ASP A 47 -39.52 -23.91 13.35
N VAL A 48 -38.73 -23.51 12.36
CA VAL A 48 -39.22 -22.72 11.23
C VAL A 48 -39.69 -23.72 10.16
N PRO A 49 -41.01 -23.91 9.93
CA PRO A 49 -41.46 -24.75 8.83
C PRO A 49 -40.98 -24.14 7.51
N ALA A 50 -40.30 -24.97 6.70
CA ALA A 50 -39.83 -24.57 5.38
C ALA A 50 -40.99 -23.99 4.55
N PRO A 51 -40.78 -22.86 3.84
CA PRO A 51 -41.82 -22.33 2.96
C PRO A 51 -42.11 -23.33 1.84
N PRO A 52 -43.38 -23.46 1.40
CA PRO A 52 -43.71 -24.32 0.27
C PRO A 52 -42.98 -23.82 -0.99
N ILE A 53 -42.23 -24.72 -1.63
CA ILE A 53 -41.59 -24.45 -2.91
C ILE A 53 -42.70 -24.17 -3.94
N PRO A 54 -42.71 -22.99 -4.60
CA PRO A 54 -43.63 -22.74 -5.70
C PRO A 54 -43.35 -23.76 -6.81
N SER A 55 -44.37 -24.52 -7.20
CA SER A 55 -44.31 -25.34 -8.41
C SER A 55 -44.09 -24.42 -9.61
N ASP A 56 -42.91 -24.49 -10.23
CA ASP A 56 -42.56 -23.68 -11.40
C ASP A 56 -43.52 -23.95 -12.57
N PRO A 57 -44.24 -22.94 -13.09
CA PRO A 57 -45.15 -23.10 -14.22
C PRO A 57 -44.44 -23.21 -15.58
N TRP A 58 -43.10 -23.20 -15.59
CA TRP A 58 -42.26 -23.17 -16.79
C TRP A 58 -41.61 -24.51 -17.12
N SER A 59 -42.26 -25.63 -16.79
CA SER A 59 -41.96 -26.93 -17.41
C SER A 59 -42.44 -26.93 -18.88
N THR A 60 -41.89 -26.01 -19.66
CA THR A 60 -42.02 -25.96 -21.11
C THR A 60 -41.25 -27.14 -21.67
N THR A 61 -42.00 -28.14 -22.13
CA THR A 61 -41.52 -29.14 -23.09
C THR A 61 -40.80 -28.41 -24.22
N MET A 62 -39.47 -28.55 -24.28
CA MET A 62 -38.69 -28.06 -25.41
C MET A 62 -39.18 -28.78 -26.67
N PRO A 63 -39.50 -28.08 -27.77
CA PRO A 63 -39.77 -28.75 -29.04
C PRO A 63 -38.50 -29.46 -29.55
N PRO A 64 -38.62 -30.59 -30.26
CA PRO A 64 -37.46 -31.24 -30.86
C PRO A 64 -36.82 -30.28 -31.86
N VAL A 65 -35.54 -29.99 -31.68
CA VAL A 65 -34.76 -29.15 -32.59
C VAL A 65 -34.69 -29.86 -33.95
N PRO A 66 -35.11 -29.25 -35.06
CA PRO A 66 -34.97 -29.86 -36.38
C PRO A 66 -33.49 -30.07 -36.70
N SER A 67 -33.12 -31.31 -37.02
CA SER A 67 -31.74 -31.73 -37.32
C SER A 67 -31.18 -31.17 -38.65
N GLU A 68 -31.89 -30.26 -39.32
CA GLU A 68 -31.56 -29.78 -40.67
C GLU A 68 -30.79 -28.45 -40.71
N LEU A 69 -30.31 -27.94 -39.56
CA LEU A 69 -29.40 -26.79 -39.50
C LEU A 69 -27.92 -27.17 -39.31
N LEU A 70 -27.57 -28.46 -39.50
CA LEU A 70 -26.18 -28.92 -39.64
C LEU A 70 -25.77 -28.89 -41.13
N SER A 71 -25.80 -27.70 -41.72
CA SER A 71 -25.32 -27.50 -43.08
C SER A 71 -23.80 -27.22 -43.08
N ASN A 72 -23.02 -28.23 -43.45
CA ASN A 72 -21.74 -28.16 -44.18
C ASN A 72 -20.54 -27.36 -43.64
N ASP A 73 -20.48 -27.00 -42.35
CA ASP A 73 -19.23 -26.51 -41.69
C ASP A 73 -18.63 -27.54 -40.70
N GLU A 74 -19.14 -28.78 -40.73
CA GLU A 74 -18.63 -29.91 -39.97
C GLU A 74 -17.38 -30.50 -40.64
N LEU A 75 -16.21 -30.06 -40.17
CA LEU A 75 -15.01 -30.89 -39.87
C LEU A 75 -13.80 -30.02 -39.49
N LEU A 76 -13.99 -28.77 -39.04
CA LEU A 76 -12.99 -28.17 -38.14
C LEU A 76 -13.02 -28.98 -36.86
N SER A 77 -11.87 -29.53 -36.46
CA SER A 77 -11.75 -30.26 -35.21
C SER A 77 -12.27 -29.39 -34.06
N ASP A 78 -12.92 -29.98 -33.06
CA ASP A 78 -13.41 -29.24 -31.88
C ASP A 78 -12.33 -28.34 -31.25
N ASP A 79 -11.07 -28.78 -31.37
CA ASP A 79 -9.89 -28.04 -30.95
C ASP A 79 -9.63 -26.77 -31.78
N GLU A 80 -9.85 -26.79 -33.09
CA GLU A 80 -9.71 -25.61 -33.95
C GLU A 80 -10.80 -24.58 -33.70
N LEU A 81 -12.04 -25.02 -33.45
CA LEU A 81 -13.13 -24.13 -33.05
C LEU A 81 -12.82 -23.45 -31.70
N ARG A 82 -12.29 -24.21 -30.73
CA ARG A 82 -11.82 -23.65 -29.45
C ARG A 82 -10.68 -22.64 -29.65
N ARG A 83 -9.70 -22.94 -30.51
CA ARG A 83 -8.59 -22.03 -30.85
C ARG A 83 -9.08 -20.75 -31.52
N ARG A 84 -9.99 -20.83 -32.49
CA ARG A 84 -10.60 -19.65 -33.15
C ARG A 84 -11.39 -18.80 -32.18
N ARG A 85 -12.26 -19.39 -31.36
CA ARG A 85 -13.00 -18.68 -30.31
C ARG A 85 -12.07 -18.04 -29.28
N GLN A 86 -10.98 -18.71 -28.90
CA GLN A 86 -9.98 -18.16 -28.00
C GLN A 86 -9.21 -16.99 -28.64
N ALA A 87 -8.89 -17.09 -29.94
CA ALA A 87 -8.25 -16.02 -30.70
C ALA A 87 -9.16 -14.80 -30.86
N GLN A 88 -10.44 -15.00 -31.18
CA GLN A 88 -11.44 -13.92 -31.24
C GLN A 88 -11.57 -13.20 -29.90
N ARG A 89 -11.74 -13.95 -28.79
CA ARG A 89 -11.77 -13.36 -27.43
C ARG A 89 -10.49 -12.61 -27.05
N ARG A 90 -9.33 -13.01 -27.61
CA ARG A 90 -8.07 -12.28 -27.41
C ARG A 90 -8.04 -11.00 -28.23
N ALA A 91 -8.58 -11.01 -29.44
CA ALA A 91 -8.71 -9.82 -30.29
C ALA A 91 -9.66 -8.79 -29.66
N GLU A 92 -10.84 -9.21 -29.23
CA GLU A 92 -11.83 -8.34 -28.56
C GLU A 92 -11.26 -7.67 -27.29
N ARG A 93 -10.47 -8.42 -26.50
CA ARG A 93 -9.80 -7.87 -25.31
C ARG A 93 -8.69 -6.88 -25.65
N ARG A 94 -8.04 -7.02 -26.81
CA ARG A 94 -7.04 -6.05 -27.27
C ARG A 94 -7.71 -4.78 -27.75
N GLU A 95 -8.82 -4.91 -28.49
CA GLU A 95 -9.62 -3.77 -28.95
C GLU A 95 -10.18 -2.98 -27.76
N ARG A 96 -10.82 -3.65 -26.79
CA ARG A 96 -11.34 -2.98 -25.58
C ARG A 96 -10.25 -2.23 -24.79
N ARG A 97 -9.04 -2.76 -24.72
CA ARG A 97 -7.90 -2.07 -24.07
C ARG A 97 -7.38 -0.91 -24.91
N ALA A 98 -7.38 -1.03 -26.24
CA ALA A 98 -6.95 0.04 -27.13
C ALA A 98 -7.89 1.24 -27.01
N ASP A 99 -9.19 1.00 -26.93
CA ASP A 99 -10.21 2.05 -26.71
C ASP A 99 -10.01 2.72 -25.34
N GLU A 100 -9.85 1.94 -24.28
CA GLU A 100 -9.58 2.46 -22.93
C GLU A 100 -8.29 3.32 -22.86
N VAL A 101 -7.23 2.88 -23.54
CA VAL A 101 -5.97 3.64 -23.63
C VAL A 101 -6.16 4.92 -24.44
N ALA A 102 -6.94 4.89 -25.53
CA ALA A 102 -7.24 6.07 -26.32
C ALA A 102 -8.03 7.12 -25.52
N ASP A 103 -9.01 6.68 -24.72
CA ASP A 103 -9.78 7.56 -23.83
C ASP A 103 -8.90 8.21 -22.76
N LEU A 104 -7.99 7.43 -22.15
CA LEU A 104 -7.05 7.95 -21.16
C LEU A 104 -6.06 8.94 -21.78
N ALA A 105 -5.55 8.65 -22.98
CA ALA A 105 -4.67 9.55 -23.71
C ALA A 105 -5.37 10.87 -24.04
N ALA A 106 -6.64 10.83 -24.47
CA ALA A 106 -7.43 12.02 -24.74
C ALA A 106 -7.69 12.85 -23.45
N GLN A 107 -7.94 12.18 -22.32
CA GLN A 107 -8.09 12.86 -21.03
C GLN A 107 -6.79 13.52 -20.57
N ASN A 108 -5.65 12.83 -20.70
CA ASN A 108 -4.35 13.38 -20.33
C ASN A 108 -4.00 14.59 -21.21
N ALA A 109 -4.21 14.51 -22.52
CA ALA A 109 -3.97 15.62 -23.44
C ALA A 109 -4.82 16.86 -23.10
N ARG A 110 -6.08 16.66 -22.65
CA ARG A 110 -6.93 17.76 -22.17
C ARG A 110 -6.38 18.39 -20.90
N LYS A 111 -5.96 17.58 -19.92
CA LYS A 111 -5.34 18.06 -18.68
C LYS A 111 -4.04 18.82 -18.96
N GLU A 112 -3.19 18.31 -19.85
CA GLU A 112 -1.96 18.98 -20.26
C GLU A 112 -2.24 20.32 -20.93
N ALA A 113 -3.27 20.40 -21.77
CA ALA A 113 -3.71 21.66 -22.38
C ALA A 113 -4.30 22.65 -21.36
N GLU A 114 -4.95 22.17 -20.32
CA GLU A 114 -5.46 22.97 -19.19
C GLU A 114 -4.29 23.50 -18.33
N TYR A 115 -3.33 22.65 -17.95
CA TYR A 115 -2.12 23.06 -17.24
C TYR A 115 -1.25 24.05 -18.03
N ALA A 116 -1.21 23.92 -19.37
CA ALA A 116 -0.51 24.86 -20.24
C ALA A 116 -1.23 26.21 -20.40
N GLN A 117 -2.52 26.29 -20.06
CA GLN A 117 -3.26 27.55 -20.03
C GLN A 117 -3.16 28.24 -18.66
N ASP A 118 -3.00 27.49 -17.58
CA ASP A 118 -2.87 27.97 -16.18
C ASP A 118 -1.41 28.30 -15.77
N GLU A 119 -0.64 28.97 -16.62
CA GLU A 119 0.75 29.37 -16.33
C GLU A 119 0.89 30.56 -15.33
N GLU A 120 -0.15 30.87 -14.56
CA GLU A 120 -0.11 31.92 -13.53
C GLU A 120 0.51 31.37 -12.24
N HIS A 121 1.84 31.45 -12.14
CA HIS A 121 2.59 30.95 -10.98
C HIS A 121 2.24 31.70 -9.70
N PHE A 122 1.57 31.00 -8.77
CA PHE A 122 1.48 31.44 -7.39
C PHE A 122 2.89 31.58 -6.81
N VAL A 123 3.31 32.81 -6.50
CA VAL A 123 4.51 33.07 -5.70
C VAL A 123 4.08 32.87 -4.25
N PRO A 124 4.53 31.80 -3.57
CA PRO A 124 4.22 31.64 -2.16
C PRO A 124 4.69 32.89 -1.42
N PRO A 125 3.86 33.48 -0.53
CA PRO A 125 4.36 34.52 0.35
C PRO A 125 5.58 33.97 1.10
N ASP A 126 6.57 34.82 1.36
CA ASP A 126 7.79 34.39 2.04
C ASP A 126 7.44 33.59 3.30
N PRO A 127 8.01 32.39 3.48
CA PRO A 127 7.62 31.52 4.57
C PRO A 127 7.87 32.23 5.90
N PRO A 128 6.92 32.17 6.85
CA PRO A 128 7.14 32.71 8.18
C PRO A 128 8.43 32.13 8.78
N PRO A 129 9.19 32.91 9.57
CA PRO A 129 10.46 32.46 10.10
C PRO A 129 10.29 31.19 10.92
N PHE A 130 11.13 30.19 10.64
CA PHE A 130 11.03 28.88 11.31
C PHE A 130 11.09 29.01 12.84
N PRO A 131 10.27 28.23 13.56
CA PRO A 131 10.28 28.23 15.01
C PRO A 131 11.67 27.80 15.51
N ARG A 132 12.35 28.72 16.21
CA ARG A 132 13.68 28.45 16.76
C ARG A 132 13.58 27.34 17.82
N PRO A 133 14.42 26.27 17.75
CA PRO A 133 14.41 25.24 18.78
C PRO A 133 14.77 25.86 20.14
N ARG A 134 13.86 25.73 21.12
CA ARG A 134 14.07 26.21 22.50
C ARG A 134 15.21 25.42 23.16
N VAL A 135 15.94 26.06 24.08
CA VAL A 135 17.04 25.46 24.85
C VAL A 135 16.64 24.13 25.50
N ARG A 136 15.37 24.00 25.93
CA ARG A 136 14.83 22.76 26.50
C ARG A 136 14.89 21.56 25.55
N THR A 137 14.60 21.76 24.26
CA THR A 137 14.72 20.71 23.24
C THR A 137 16.18 20.33 23.03
N MET A 138 17.09 21.31 23.03
CA MET A 138 18.53 21.03 22.95
C MET A 138 19.04 20.21 24.14
N ILE A 139 18.57 20.50 25.37
CA ILE A 139 18.90 19.71 26.56
C ILE A 139 18.39 18.27 26.40
N ALA A 140 17.14 18.07 25.96
CA ALA A 140 16.60 16.73 25.74
C ALA A 140 17.41 15.92 24.73
N VAL A 141 17.80 16.55 23.60
CA VAL A 141 18.63 15.91 22.58
C VAL A 141 20.03 15.57 23.13
N LEU A 142 20.65 16.48 23.89
CA LEU A 142 21.95 16.21 24.52
C LEU A 142 21.89 15.04 25.50
N VAL A 143 20.84 14.95 26.31
CA VAL A 143 20.63 13.80 27.22
C VAL A 143 20.47 12.50 26.43
N MET A 144 19.75 12.54 25.31
CA MET A 144 19.58 11.36 24.45
C MET A 144 20.91 10.91 23.82
N LEU A 145 21.70 11.86 23.31
CA LEU A 145 23.03 11.57 22.76
C LEU A 145 23.99 11.04 23.83
N LEU A 146 23.91 11.58 25.06
CA LEU A 146 24.68 11.09 26.19
C LEU A 146 24.29 9.65 26.54
N ALA A 147 22.99 9.34 26.61
CA ALA A 147 22.50 7.98 26.84
C ALA A 147 23.04 7.00 25.79
N LEU A 148 22.98 7.39 24.50
CA LEU A 148 23.51 6.56 23.41
C LEU A 148 25.03 6.37 23.51
N ALA A 149 25.77 7.43 23.84
CA ALA A 149 27.22 7.36 24.03
C ALA A 149 27.59 6.42 25.18
N LEU A 150 26.81 6.40 26.27
CA LEU A 150 27.00 5.47 27.38
C LEU A 150 26.78 4.00 26.98
N VAL A 151 25.81 3.73 26.10
CA VAL A 151 25.56 2.37 25.57
C VAL A 151 26.70 1.90 24.68
N VAL A 152 27.19 2.76 23.79
CA VAL A 152 28.27 2.41 22.84
C VAL A 152 29.63 2.32 23.55
N GLY A 153 29.87 3.15 24.56
CA GLY A 153 31.13 3.24 25.30
C GLY A 153 30.98 3.06 26.80
N PRO A 154 30.60 1.87 27.32
CA PRO A 154 30.44 1.67 28.76
C PRO A 154 31.75 1.84 29.54
N ASN A 155 32.90 1.66 28.87
CA ASN A 155 34.23 1.86 29.44
C ASN A 155 34.59 3.34 29.69
N ILE A 156 33.80 4.29 29.20
CA ILE A 156 34.05 5.73 29.41
C ILE A 156 33.93 6.10 30.90
N LEU A 157 33.12 5.35 31.65
CA LEU A 157 32.84 5.63 33.06
C LEU A 157 33.66 4.78 34.05
N ASN A 158 34.43 3.76 33.61
CA ASN A 158 35.10 2.79 34.51
C ASN A 158 34.15 2.18 35.59
N VAL A 159 32.85 2.14 35.31
CA VAL A 159 31.83 1.55 36.19
C VAL A 159 31.41 0.19 35.63
N SER A 160 30.88 -0.69 36.48
CA SER A 160 30.35 -1.98 36.06
C SER A 160 29.33 -1.82 34.93
N ALA A 161 29.39 -2.71 33.92
CA ALA A 161 28.53 -2.67 32.74
C ALA A 161 27.03 -2.66 33.10
N ASN A 162 26.66 -3.32 34.20
CA ASN A 162 25.28 -3.38 34.67
C ASN A 162 24.78 -2.01 35.16
N THR A 163 25.63 -1.23 35.83
CA THR A 163 25.30 0.13 36.28
C THR A 163 25.13 1.08 35.10
N VAL A 164 26.01 0.97 34.08
CA VAL A 164 25.92 1.79 32.87
C VAL A 164 24.62 1.50 32.12
N LEU A 165 24.22 0.23 32.02
CA LEU A 165 22.97 -0.15 31.37
C LEU A 165 21.74 0.46 32.06
N VAL A 166 21.65 0.36 33.38
CA VAL A 166 20.54 0.96 34.14
C VAL A 166 20.51 2.48 33.97
N LEU A 167 21.68 3.14 34.00
CA LEU A 167 21.78 4.58 33.81
C LEU A 167 21.38 5.01 32.38
N ALA A 168 21.78 4.24 31.37
CA ALA A 168 21.41 4.50 29.98
C ALA A 168 19.89 4.40 29.78
N ILE A 169 19.26 3.36 30.34
CA ILE A 169 17.80 3.20 30.28
C ILE A 169 17.11 4.37 31.00
N ALA A 170 17.58 4.73 32.20
CA ALA A 170 17.02 5.86 32.95
C ALA A 170 17.15 7.19 32.19
N MET A 171 18.30 7.45 31.56
CA MET A 171 18.50 8.65 30.73
C MET A 171 17.66 8.63 29.45
N PHE A 172 17.49 7.46 28.82
CA PHE A 172 16.66 7.33 27.62
C PHE A 172 15.19 7.64 27.93
N VAL A 173 14.66 7.04 29.00
CA VAL A 173 13.29 7.30 29.48
C VAL A 173 13.13 8.75 29.92
N GLY A 174 14.10 9.29 30.68
CA GLY A 174 14.07 10.69 31.13
C GLY A 174 14.16 11.70 29.98
N GLY A 175 15.03 11.47 29.00
CA GLY A 175 15.17 12.29 27.80
C GLY A 175 13.92 12.26 26.93
N GLY A 176 13.33 11.07 26.74
CA GLY A 176 12.06 10.90 26.05
C GLY A 176 10.90 11.63 26.75
N ALA A 177 10.77 11.47 28.07
CA ALA A 177 9.75 12.17 28.85
C ALA A 177 9.89 13.70 28.77
N LEU A 178 11.11 14.22 28.82
CA LEU A 178 11.39 15.66 28.68
C LEU A 178 10.98 16.20 27.30
N LEU A 179 11.17 15.39 26.25
CA LEU A 179 10.76 15.75 24.88
C LEU A 179 9.22 15.77 24.75
N ILE A 180 8.54 14.78 25.31
CA ILE A 180 7.08 14.69 25.30
C ILE A 180 6.47 15.85 26.08
N ASP A 181 7.00 16.17 27.26
CA ASP A 181 6.57 17.34 28.03
C ASP A 181 6.79 18.64 27.25
N GLY A 182 7.93 18.76 26.56
CA GLY A 182 8.23 19.88 25.69
C GLY A 182 7.27 20.04 24.50
N MET A 183 6.76 18.94 23.93
CA MET A 183 5.72 18.99 22.90
C MET A 183 4.34 19.32 23.48
N ARG A 184 4.03 18.79 24.67
CA ARG A 184 2.75 19.04 25.34
C ARG A 184 2.59 20.49 25.76
N SER A 185 3.66 21.14 26.23
CA SER A 185 3.61 22.57 26.58
C SER A 185 3.39 23.49 25.37
N ARG A 186 3.80 23.11 24.15
CA ARG A 186 3.54 23.93 22.93
C ARG A 186 2.06 23.96 22.57
N ARG A 187 1.36 22.84 22.70
CA ARG A 187 -0.09 22.76 22.43
C ARG A 187 -0.96 23.66 23.32
N GLY A 188 -0.42 24.17 24.43
CA GLY A 188 -1.13 25.11 25.31
C GLY A 188 -0.88 26.60 25.01
N ASP A 189 0.16 26.93 24.24
CA ASP A 189 0.56 28.32 23.97
C ASP A 189 0.27 28.75 22.51
N ASP A 190 -0.09 27.81 21.63
CA ASP A 190 -0.34 28.04 20.20
C ASP A 190 -1.85 28.32 19.91
N GLU A 191 -2.50 29.19 20.70
CA GLU A 191 -3.86 29.71 20.42
C GLU A 191 -3.92 30.70 19.22
N ALA A 192 -2.87 30.78 18.40
CA ALA A 192 -2.71 31.79 17.36
C ALA A 192 -2.47 31.24 15.95
N ASP A 193 -2.96 30.03 15.63
CA ASP A 193 -3.15 29.63 14.23
C ASP A 193 -4.60 29.19 14.04
N GLY A 194 -5.39 30.10 13.47
CA GLY A 194 -6.70 29.78 12.92
C GLY A 194 -6.55 28.76 11.82
N TRP A 195 -6.63 27.48 12.18
CA TRP A 195 -7.07 26.44 11.27
C TRP A 195 -8.53 26.75 10.94
N ASP A 196 -8.70 27.47 9.82
CA ASP A 196 -9.96 27.67 9.12
C ASP A 196 -10.54 26.28 8.81
N ASP A 197 -11.46 25.83 9.66
CA ASP A 197 -12.26 24.66 9.36
C ASP A 197 -13.14 25.04 8.17
N GLY A 198 -12.78 24.50 7.00
CA GLY A 198 -13.50 24.71 5.75
C GLY A 198 -14.83 23.97 5.71
N SER A 199 -15.62 23.96 6.79
CA SER A 199 -16.94 23.32 6.82
C SER A 199 -18.04 24.26 7.32
N ARG A 200 -18.45 25.16 6.44
CA ARG A 200 -19.78 25.80 6.50
C ARG A 200 -20.53 25.55 5.20
N LEU A 201 -21.45 24.59 5.24
CA LEU A 201 -22.59 24.43 4.34
C LEU A 201 -23.86 24.44 5.19
#